data_AF-C0D2K5-F1
#
_entry.id   AF-C0D2K5-F1
#
_cell.length_a   1.000
_cell.length_b   1.000
_cell.length_c   1.000
_cell.angle_alpha   90.00
_cell.angle_beta   90.00
_cell.angle_gamma   90.00
#
_symmetry.space_group_name_H-M   'P 1'
#
loop_
_entity.id
_entity.type
_entity.pdbx_description
1 polymer ?
#
loop_
_entity_poly.entity_id
_entity_poly.type
_entity_poly.pdbx_seq_one_letter_code
_entity_poly.pdbx_strand_id
1 'polypeptide(L)' 'MEFLLNFLLNYITLSVAGIAFVLILAVLIRKRKTLASKDKGLLIVLLAVLAIYFGFILIVTITSGSIHPAGGPTPIKP' A
#
# COMPACT_ATOMS: atom_id res chain seq x y z
N MET A 1 -13.95 15.85 -12.24
CA MET A 1 -14.06 14.39 -12.49
C MET A 1 -12.70 13.69 -12.43
N GLU A 2 -11.62 14.29 -12.93
CA GLU A 2 -10.23 13.76 -12.88
C GLU A 2 -9.74 13.40 -11.46
N PHE A 3 -10.04 14.23 -10.46
CA PHE A 3 -9.63 13.99 -9.06
C PHE A 3 -10.24 12.72 -8.47
N LEU A 4 -11.53 12.47 -8.75
CA LEU A 4 -12.23 11.28 -8.28
C LEU A 4 -11.67 10.02 -8.94
N LEU A 5 -11.35 10.08 -10.23
CA LEU A 5 -10.76 8.96 -10.98
C LEU A 5 -9.35 8.63 -10.51
N ASN A 6 -8.50 9.64 -10.27
CA ASN A 6 -7.16 9.42 -9.72
C ASN A 6 -7.19 8.88 -8.30
N PHE A 7 -8.12 9.35 -7.46
CA PHE A 7 -8.33 8.80 -6.13
C PHE A 7 -8.78 7.35 -6.19
N LEU A 8 -9.77 7.04 -7.03
CA LEU A 8 -10.30 5.68 -7.17
C LEU A 8 -9.25 4.72 -7.76
N LEU A 9 -8.50 5.16 -8.77
CA LEU A 9 -7.39 4.39 -9.36
C LEU A 9 -6.30 4.12 -8.33
N ASN A 10 -5.92 5.11 -7.52
CA ASN A 10 -4.91 4.95 -6.47
C ASN A 10 -5.35 3.93 -5.40
N TYR A 11 -6.63 3.95 -4.99
CA TYR A 11 -7.19 2.96 -4.08
C TYR A 11 -7.29 1.55 -4.67
N ILE A 12 -7.62 1.43 -5.97
CA ILE A 12 -7.63 0.16 -6.68
C ILE A 12 -6.21 -0.40 -6.79
N THR A 13 -5.24 0.43 -7.18
CA THR A 13 -3.83 0.05 -7.24
C THR A 13 -3.31 -0.40 -5.88
N LEU A 14 -3.64 0.33 -4.80
CA LEU A 14 -3.29 -0.06 -3.45
C LEU A 14 -3.95 -1.38 -3.04
N SER A 15 -5.22 -1.59 -3.40
CA SER A 15 -5.95 -2.84 -3.10
C SER A 15 -5.36 -4.03 -3.84
N VAL A 16 -5.04 -3.89 -5.13
CA VAL A 16 -4.40 -4.93 -5.94
C VAL A 16 -3.01 -5.27 -5.40
N ALA A 17 -2.22 -4.25 -5.04
CA ALA A 17 -0.92 -4.45 -4.42
C ALA A 17 -1.04 -5.17 -3.06
N GLY A 18 -2.06 -4.85 -2.26
CA GLY A 18 -2.34 -5.52 -1.00
C GLY A 18 -2.73 -6.99 -1.17
N ILE A 19 -3.60 -7.29 -2.13
CA ILE A 19 -3.97 -8.68 -2.45
C ILE A 19 -2.76 -9.48 -2.94
N ALA A 20 -1.94 -8.90 -3.82
CA ALA A 20 -0.71 -9.53 -4.30
C ALA A 20 0.26 -9.81 -3.14
N PHE A 21 0.40 -8.87 -2.20
CA PHE A 21 1.22 -9.06 -1.00
C PHE A 21 0.72 -10.22 -0.12
N VAL A 22 -0.58 -10.31 0.14
CA VAL A 22 -1.18 -11.43 0.91
C VAL A 22 -0.96 -12.78 0.21
N LEU A 23 -1.11 -12.83 -1.12
CA LEU A 23 -0.86 -14.05 -1.89
C LEU A 23 0.61 -14.48 -1.81
N ILE A 24 1.55 -13.53 -1.91
CA ILE A 24 2.98 -13.79 -1.74
C ILE A 24 3.25 -14.34 -0.33
N LEU A 25 2.66 -13.75 0.72
CA LEU A 25 2.74 -14.26 2.09
C LEU A 25 2.25 -15.70 2.20
N ALA A 26 1.08 -16.00 1.63
CA ALA A 26 0.48 -17.33 1.69
C ALA A 26 1.37 -18.39 1.01
N VAL A 27 1.93 -18.06 -0.16
CA VAL A 27 2.86 -18.94 -0.88
C VAL A 27 4.16 -19.14 -0.11
N LEU A 28 4.70 -18.06 0.49
CA LEU A 28 5.91 -18.11 1.33
C LEU A 28 5.69 -19.00 2.56
N ILE A 29 4.57 -18.83 3.26
CA ILE A 29 4.22 -19.65 4.44
C ILE A 29 4.05 -21.11 4.04
N ARG A 30 3.47 -21.38 2.86
CA ARG A 30 3.35 -22.75 2.33
C ARG A 30 4.72 -23.35 2.00
N LYS A 31 5.62 -22.58 1.37
CA LYS A 31 6.99 -23.02 1.05
C LYS A 31 7.94 -23.05 2.25
N ARG A 32 7.61 -22.40 3.37
CA ARG A 32 8.38 -22.44 4.64
C ARG A 32 8.73 -23.86 5.10
N LYS A 33 7.87 -24.85 4.84
CA LYS A 33 8.14 -26.25 5.22
C LYS A 33 9.22 -26.93 4.36
N THR A 34 9.43 -26.47 3.12
CA THR A 34 10.38 -27.07 2.16
C THR A 34 11.72 -26.34 2.08
N LEU A 35 11.81 -25.11 2.59
CA LEU A 35 13.01 -24.29 2.52
C LEU A 35 14.05 -24.69 3.58
N ALA A 36 15.34 -24.62 3.24
CA ALA A 36 16.42 -24.84 4.19
C ALA A 36 16.45 -23.72 5.25
N SER A 37 16.94 -24.02 6.46
CA SER A 37 16.89 -23.09 7.61
C SER A 37 17.53 -21.72 7.32
N LYS A 38 18.55 -21.69 6.45
CA LYS A 38 19.24 -20.47 6.01
C LYS A 38 18.35 -19.57 5.12
N ASP A 39 17.58 -20.16 4.22
CA ASP A 39 16.68 -19.43 3.31
C ASP A 39 15.44 -18.91 4.04
N LYS A 40 15.03 -19.57 5.13
CA LYS A 40 13.91 -19.11 5.97
C LYS A 40 14.20 -17.75 6.61
N GLY A 41 15.44 -17.54 7.07
CA GLY A 41 15.84 -16.27 7.68
C GLY A 41 15.78 -15.12 6.68
N LEU A 42 16.39 -15.31 5.50
CA LEU A 42 16.40 -14.31 4.43
C LEU A 42 14.98 -13.97 3.96
N LEU A 43 14.11 -14.98 3.89
CA LEU A 43 12.72 -14.83 3.48
C LEU A 43 11.87 -14.11 4.53
N ILE A 44 12.13 -14.31 5.83
CA ILE A 44 11.50 -13.52 6.91
C ILE A 44 11.95 -12.06 6.86
N VAL A 45 13.25 -11.80 6.65
CA VAL A 45 13.79 -10.44 6.52
C VAL A 45 13.16 -9.74 5.31
N LEU A 46 13.08 -10.43 4.17
CA LEU A 46 12.42 -9.89 2.98
C LEU A 46 10.94 -9.58 3.23
N LEU A 47 10.25 -10.45 3.98
CA LEU A 47 8.85 -10.23 4.37
C LEU A 47 8.68 -9.00 5.25
N ALA A 48 9.58 -8.81 6.21
CA ALA A 48 9.56 -7.67 7.12
C ALA A 48 9.76 -6.35 6.37
N VAL A 49 10.76 -6.28 5.48
CA VAL A 49 11.00 -5.08 4.64
C VAL A 49 9.79 -4.78 3.77
N LEU A 50 9.18 -5.81 3.17
CA LEU A 50 8.02 -5.65 2.31
C LEU A 50 6.78 -5.20 3.10
N ALA A 51 6.56 -5.73 4.30
CA ALA A 51 5.49 -5.28 5.19
C ALA A 51 5.66 -3.82 5.64
N ILE A 52 6.89 -3.41 5.97
CA ILE A 52 7.21 -2.02 6.33
C ILE A 52 6.95 -1.09 5.14
N TYR A 53 7.43 -1.46 3.94
CA TYR A 53 7.19 -0.69 2.73
C TYR A 53 5.69 -0.55 2.44
N PHE A 54 4.93 -1.64 2.56
CA PHE A 54 3.49 -1.61 2.33
C PHE A 54 2.78 -0.74 3.36
N GLY A 55 3.11 -0.87 4.65
CA GLY A 55 2.57 -0.01 5.71
C GLY A 55 2.90 1.48 5.49
N PHE A 56 4.13 1.78 5.06
CA PHE A 56 4.54 3.15 4.72
C PHE A 56 3.70 3.73 3.59
N ILE A 57 3.56 3.01 2.47
CA ILE A 57 2.72 3.45 1.33
C ILE A 57 1.27 3.64 1.77
N LEU A 58 0.75 2.76 2.61
CA LEU A 58 -0.63 2.83 3.12
C LEU A 58 -0.84 4.09 3.97
N ILE A 59 0.07 4.39 4.90
CA ILE A 59 0.04 5.62 5.71
C ILE A 59 0.14 6.87 4.84
N VAL A 60 1.12 6.92 3.92
CA VAL A 60 1.30 8.05 2.99
C VAL A 60 0.05 8.24 2.13
N THR A 61 -0.58 7.17 1.68
CA THR A 61 -1.80 7.24 0.87
C THR A 61 -2.99 7.80 1.67
N ILE A 62 -3.23 7.32 2.89
CA ILE A 62 -4.31 7.82 3.75
C ILE A 62 -4.07 9.30 4.11
N THR A 63 -2.84 9.65 4.50
CA THR A 63 -2.49 11.01 4.95
C THR A 63 -2.43 12.02 3.80
N SER A 64 -2.10 11.60 2.58
CA SER A 64 -2.11 12.48 1.41
C SER A 64 -3.51 12.65 0.83
N GLY A 65 -4.37 11.63 0.96
CA GLY A 65 -5.77 11.69 0.52
C GLY A 65 -6.68 12.57 1.39
N SER A 66 -6.27 12.87 2.63
CA SER A 66 -7.04 13.70 3.58
C SER A 66 -6.72 15.20 3.51
N ILE A 67 -5.63 15.60 2.85
CA ILE A 67 -5.28 17.01 2.64
C ILE A 67 -5.93 17.48 1.33
N HIS A 68 -7.26 17.58 1.34
CA HIS A 68 -7.96 18.40 0.35
C HIS A 68 -7.82 19.85 0.82
N PRO A 69 -7.21 20.78 0.07
CA PRO A 69 -7.29 22.18 0.42
C PRO A 69 -8.77 22.56 0.30
N ALA A 70 -9.45 22.79 1.42
CA ALA A 70 -10.80 23.34 1.48
C ALA A 70 -10.83 24.83 1.04
N GLY A 71 -10.07 25.17 -0.01
CA GLY A 71 -10.05 26.47 -0.64
C GLY A 71 -11.18 26.54 -1.66
N GLY A 72 -12.42 26.62 -1.16
CA GLY A 72 -13.51 27.14 -1.97
C GLY A 72 -13.16 28.55 -2.46
N PRO A 73 -13.64 28.99 -3.64
CA PRO A 73 -13.30 30.29 -4.17
C PRO A 73 -13.68 31.36 -3.16
N THR A 74 -12.69 32.14 -2.70
CA THR A 74 -12.95 33.34 -1.91
C THR A 74 -13.88 34.25 -2.70
N PRO A 75 -15.00 34.72 -2.12
CA PRO A 75 -15.93 35.58 -2.82
C PRO A 75 -15.20 36.85 -3.26
N ILE A 76 -15.10 37.06 -4.58
CA ILE A 76 -14.73 38.35 -5.12
C ILE A 76 -15.98 39.22 -4.98
N LYS A 77 -15.99 40.08 -3.96
CA LYS A 77 -16.92 41.23 -3.85
C LYS A 77 -16.18 42.49 -4.32
N PRO A 78 -16.88 43.54 -4.78
CA PRO A 78 -18.34 43.73 -4.87
C PRO A 78 -18.94 43.43 -6.24
#